data_AF-A0A7R9IR16-F1
#
_entry.id   AF-A0A7R9IR16-F1
#
_cell.length_a   1.000
_cell.length_b   1.000
_cell.length_c   1.000
_cell.angle_alpha   90.00
_cell.angle_beta   90.00
_cell.angle_gamma   90.00
#
_symmetry.space_group_name_H-M   'P 1'
#
loop_
_entity.id
_entity.type
_entity.pdbx_description
1 polymer ?
#
loop_
_entity_poly.entity_id
_entity_poly.type
_entity_poly.pdbx_seq_one_letter_code
_entity_poly.pdbx_strand_id
1 'polypeptide(L)'
;MSTQAFPLLPLFCLYIPPLDKGLRVGRTPLHRAAYCGARECLLLLIEYGGDLSARTSTNVSVMDAILSHIPRPINFITTILDESILPNSASINDRAFKIQLDFHVLTPRGFENQMAVVTALISGASDIQLNILLQHPLLQAFLRLKWNSMRIIFFLLLILHVSFVGSISYHILYRVKSKESLEKVEKAQVEVHVEISRRLLLTSVIVLLINVLCQLAIVPKRSLRQLETWLNLVCIILALGTVLWGESNDTGQTLMATSWILHTESILVLLAWVELMLLIGRFSSWGYYALMFYTVLRNVVKESFAQSKDNTTSYNENFCLQVSAHN
;
A
#
# COMPACT_ATOMS: atom_id res chain seq x y z
N MET A 1 -60.73 8.22 -14.27
CA MET A 1 -59.98 8.91 -15.34
C MET A 1 -59.37 10.17 -14.75
N SER A 2 -58.14 10.08 -14.25
CA SER A 2 -57.34 11.23 -13.82
C SER A 2 -55.93 10.96 -14.28
N THR A 3 -55.57 11.63 -15.36
CA THR A 3 -54.31 11.56 -16.10
C THR A 3 -53.14 11.89 -15.19
N GLN A 4 -52.30 10.88 -14.92
CA GLN A 4 -51.00 11.07 -14.30
C GLN A 4 -50.09 11.80 -15.28
N ALA A 5 -49.70 13.02 -14.92
CA ALA A 5 -48.62 13.74 -15.55
C ALA A 5 -47.30 13.04 -15.20
N PHE A 6 -46.88 12.11 -16.06
CA PHE A 6 -45.50 11.61 -16.09
C PHE A 6 -44.56 12.80 -16.31
N PRO A 7 -43.56 13.05 -15.44
CA PRO A 7 -42.64 14.15 -15.67
C PRO A 7 -41.74 13.79 -16.85
N LEU A 8 -41.79 14.57 -17.93
CA LEU A 8 -40.99 14.44 -19.16
C LEU A 8 -39.50 14.78 -18.99
N LEU A 9 -39.03 14.99 -17.75
CA LEU A 9 -37.65 15.36 -17.41
C LEU A 9 -36.60 14.23 -17.56
N PRO A 10 -36.89 12.94 -17.28
CA PRO A 10 -35.94 11.84 -17.49
C PRO A 10 -35.64 11.61 -18.98
N LEU A 11 -36.65 11.81 -19.84
CA LEU A 11 -36.52 11.67 -21.31
C LEU A 11 -35.71 12.79 -21.93
N PHE A 12 -35.74 14.02 -21.38
CA PHE A 12 -34.96 15.14 -21.90
C PHE A 12 -33.44 14.98 -21.68
N CYS A 13 -33.01 14.27 -20.64
CA CYS A 13 -31.59 13.95 -20.44
C CYS A 13 -31.08 12.84 -21.38
N LEU A 14 -31.96 11.93 -21.81
CA LEU A 14 -31.66 10.84 -22.75
C LEU A 14 -31.78 11.27 -24.22
N TYR A 15 -32.61 12.27 -24.53
CA TYR A 15 -32.90 12.74 -25.89
C TYR A 15 -32.05 13.95 -26.33
N ILE A 16 -30.83 14.08 -25.81
CA ILE A 16 -29.84 14.95 -26.47
C ILE A 16 -29.08 14.06 -27.48
N PRO A 17 -29.30 14.23 -28.80
CA PRO A 17 -28.60 13.46 -29.83
C PRO A 17 -27.08 13.68 -29.72
N PRO A 18 -26.24 12.83 -30.35
CA PRO A 18 -24.80 12.97 -30.34
C PRO A 18 -24.39 14.18 -31.18
N LEU A 19 -24.57 15.38 -30.65
CA LEU A 19 -24.18 16.62 -31.28
C LEU A 19 -23.39 17.47 -30.29
N ASP A 20 -22.20 16.99 -29.95
CA ASP A 20 -21.10 17.92 -29.81
C ASP A 20 -19.82 17.28 -30.35
N LYS A 21 -19.48 17.66 -31.58
CA LYS A 21 -18.16 17.40 -32.17
C LYS A 21 -17.07 18.27 -31.49
N GLY A 22 -17.38 19.02 -30.43
CA GLY A 22 -16.50 19.96 -29.74
C GLY A 22 -15.92 19.53 -28.37
N LEU A 23 -16.55 18.66 -27.57
CA LEU A 23 -16.02 18.30 -26.24
C LEU A 23 -15.55 16.85 -26.17
N ARG A 24 -14.28 16.62 -26.54
CA ARG A 24 -13.54 15.33 -26.47
C ARG A 24 -13.28 14.86 -25.03
N VAL A 25 -14.31 14.77 -24.18
CA VAL A 25 -14.16 14.44 -22.75
C VAL A 25 -14.42 12.96 -22.44
N GLY A 26 -14.85 12.16 -23.44
CA GLY A 26 -15.06 10.71 -23.26
C GLY A 26 -16.09 10.39 -22.15
N ARG A 27 -17.15 11.19 -22.02
CA ARG A 27 -18.15 11.06 -20.96
C ARG A 27 -19.12 9.93 -21.26
N THR A 28 -19.26 8.98 -20.34
CA THR A 28 -20.29 7.94 -20.40
C THR A 28 -21.69 8.53 -20.11
N PRO A 29 -22.80 7.88 -20.52
CA PRO A 29 -24.16 8.32 -20.16
C PRO A 29 -24.33 8.46 -18.63
N LEU A 30 -23.65 7.61 -17.85
CA LEU A 30 -23.63 7.65 -16.39
C LEU A 30 -23.00 8.95 -15.85
N HIS A 31 -21.90 9.43 -16.46
CA HIS A 31 -21.31 10.73 -16.11
C HIS A 31 -22.29 11.88 -16.35
N ARG A 32 -23.02 11.87 -17.47
CA ARG A 32 -24.00 12.93 -17.78
C ARG A 32 -25.13 12.95 -16.76
N ALA A 33 -25.68 11.78 -16.42
CA ALA A 33 -26.72 11.66 -15.40
C ALA A 33 -26.23 12.14 -14.02
N ALA A 34 -24.97 11.86 -13.66
CA ALA A 34 -24.35 12.35 -12.43
C ALA A 34 -24.21 13.88 -12.41
N TYR A 35 -23.73 14.51 -13.49
CA TYR A 35 -23.62 15.97 -13.59
C TYR A 35 -24.99 16.67 -13.54
N CYS A 36 -26.02 16.05 -14.10
CA CYS A 36 -27.39 16.56 -14.06
C CYS A 36 -28.10 16.31 -12.71
N GLY A 37 -27.50 15.52 -11.80
CA GLY A 37 -28.11 15.14 -10.52
C GLY A 37 -29.36 14.27 -10.64
N ALA A 38 -29.56 13.61 -11.79
CA ALA A 38 -30.77 12.83 -12.09
C ALA A 38 -30.69 11.43 -11.45
N ARG A 39 -31.14 11.32 -10.20
CA ARG A 39 -31.06 10.08 -9.39
C ARG A 39 -31.75 8.88 -10.04
N GLU A 40 -32.97 9.05 -10.53
CA GLU A 40 -33.75 7.97 -11.15
C GLU A 40 -33.06 7.43 -12.42
N CYS A 41 -32.52 8.32 -13.25
CA CYS A 41 -31.75 7.94 -14.43
C CYS A 41 -30.47 7.18 -14.06
N LEU A 42 -29.82 7.57 -12.97
CA LEU A 42 -28.64 6.86 -12.46
C LEU A 42 -28.99 5.46 -11.96
N LEU A 43 -30.08 5.30 -11.19
CA LEU A 43 -30.53 3.99 -10.71
C LEU A 43 -30.78 3.04 -11.88
N LEU A 44 -31.58 3.47 -12.86
CA LEU A 44 -31.84 2.67 -14.07
C LEU A 44 -30.54 2.29 -14.79
N LEU A 45 -29.63 3.24 -15.00
CA LEU A 45 -28.38 2.96 -15.69
C LEU A 45 -27.45 2.01 -14.91
N ILE A 46 -27.50 2.03 -13.57
CA ILE A 46 -26.74 1.11 -12.70
C ILE A 46 -27.38 -0.29 -12.76
N GLU A 47 -28.71 -0.40 -12.72
CA GLU A 47 -29.44 -1.67 -12.87
C GLU A 47 -29.10 -2.37 -14.20
N TYR A 48 -28.96 -1.62 -15.29
CA TYR A 48 -28.53 -2.16 -16.59
C TYR A 48 -27.03 -2.53 -16.66
N GLY A 49 -26.28 -2.42 -15.55
CA GLY A 49 -24.88 -2.79 -15.45
C GLY A 49 -23.91 -1.64 -15.77
N GLY A 50 -24.29 -0.41 -15.44
CA GLY A 50 -23.45 0.78 -15.58
C GLY A 50 -22.17 0.69 -14.75
N ASP A 51 -21.02 0.90 -15.39
CA ASP A 51 -19.72 0.89 -14.71
C ASP A 51 -19.48 2.20 -13.94
N LEU A 52 -19.47 2.12 -12.61
CA LEU A 52 -19.20 3.23 -11.69
C LEU A 52 -17.72 3.66 -11.65
N SER A 53 -16.82 2.83 -12.16
CA SER A 53 -15.38 3.09 -12.19
C SER A 53 -14.89 3.74 -13.49
N ALA A 54 -15.76 3.85 -14.50
CA ALA A 54 -15.42 4.44 -15.78
C ALA A 54 -14.89 5.87 -15.60
N ARG A 55 -13.84 6.22 -16.36
CA ARG A 55 -13.16 7.52 -16.27
C ARG A 55 -13.32 8.34 -17.54
N THR A 56 -13.45 9.65 -17.37
CA THR A 56 -13.37 10.61 -18.48
C THR A 56 -11.93 10.80 -18.96
N SER A 57 -11.72 11.50 -20.07
CA SER A 57 -10.38 11.89 -20.54
C SER A 57 -9.64 12.81 -19.55
N THR A 58 -10.35 13.42 -18.60
CA THR A 58 -9.78 14.21 -17.48
C THR A 58 -9.50 13.35 -16.25
N ASN A 59 -9.56 12.03 -16.36
CA ASN A 59 -9.30 11.05 -15.30
C ASN A 59 -10.26 11.13 -14.09
N VAL A 60 -11.44 11.74 -14.27
CA VAL A 60 -12.51 11.81 -13.27
C VAL A 60 -13.37 10.56 -13.40
N SER A 61 -13.61 9.84 -12.31
CA SER A 61 -14.49 8.67 -12.32
C SER A 61 -15.97 9.05 -12.18
N VAL A 62 -16.88 8.16 -12.59
CA VAL A 62 -18.32 8.37 -12.36
C VAL A 62 -18.61 8.51 -10.86
N MET A 63 -17.94 7.72 -10.03
CA MET A 63 -18.08 7.78 -8.59
C MET A 63 -17.73 9.17 -8.04
N ASP A 64 -16.64 9.79 -8.53
CA ASP A 64 -16.25 11.16 -8.15
C ASP A 64 -17.32 12.17 -8.57
N ALA A 65 -17.88 12.00 -9.79
CA ALA A 65 -18.94 12.86 -10.29
C ALA A 65 -20.22 12.76 -9.45
N ILE A 66 -20.60 11.55 -9.03
CA ILE A 66 -21.72 11.29 -8.13
C ILE A 66 -21.51 11.98 -6.78
N LEU A 67 -20.33 11.81 -6.18
CA LEU A 67 -20.01 12.37 -4.87
C LEU A 67 -19.98 13.90 -4.86
N SER A 68 -19.61 14.52 -5.99
CA SER A 68 -19.48 15.98 -6.10
C SER A 68 -20.75 16.69 -6.55
N HIS A 69 -21.61 16.06 -7.36
CA HIS A 69 -22.75 16.74 -8.00
C HIS A 69 -24.12 16.28 -7.47
N ILE A 70 -24.21 15.15 -6.77
CA ILE A 70 -25.48 14.67 -6.22
C ILE A 70 -25.69 15.23 -4.81
N PRO A 71 -26.86 15.83 -4.50
CA PRO A 71 -27.19 16.20 -3.13
C PRO A 71 -27.31 14.95 -2.26
N ARG A 72 -26.73 14.92 -1.06
CA ARG A 72 -26.71 13.75 -0.14
C ARG A 72 -26.22 12.45 -0.83
N PRO A 73 -24.96 12.41 -1.28
CA PRO A 73 -24.46 11.29 -2.09
C PRO A 73 -24.35 9.99 -1.29
N ILE A 74 -24.08 10.05 0.02
CA ILE A 74 -23.99 8.87 0.89
C ILE A 74 -25.32 8.11 0.86
N ASN A 75 -26.45 8.79 1.14
CA ASN A 75 -27.76 8.14 1.18
C ASN A 75 -28.11 7.48 -0.16
N PHE A 76 -27.75 8.11 -1.26
CA PHE A 76 -27.99 7.55 -2.59
C PHE A 76 -27.19 6.26 -2.81
N ILE A 77 -25.90 6.27 -2.48
CA ILE A 77 -25.05 5.09 -2.62
C ILE A 77 -25.48 4.00 -1.64
N THR A 78 -25.86 4.34 -0.40
CA THR A 78 -26.36 3.33 0.55
C THR A 78 -27.64 2.69 0.05
N THR A 79 -28.57 3.45 -0.54
CA THR A 79 -29.78 2.86 -1.15
C THR A 79 -29.43 1.87 -2.26
N ILE A 80 -28.49 2.22 -3.15
CA ILE A 80 -28.01 1.31 -4.20
C ILE A 80 -27.38 0.04 -3.59
N LEU A 81 -26.60 0.19 -2.52
CA LEU A 81 -25.94 -0.94 -1.86
C LEU A 81 -26.92 -1.79 -1.05
N ASP A 82 -27.95 -1.19 -0.45
CA ASP A 82 -29.03 -1.87 0.27
C ASP A 82 -29.86 -2.74 -0.69
N GLU A 83 -30.17 -2.24 -1.89
CA GLU A 83 -30.87 -2.99 -2.94
C GLU A 83 -30.11 -4.25 -3.39
N SER A 84 -28.78 -4.23 -3.29
CA SER A 84 -27.93 -5.40 -3.61
C SER A 84 -27.78 -6.43 -2.48
N ILE A 85 -28.49 -6.26 -1.36
CA ILE A 85 -28.58 -7.26 -0.28
C ILE A 85 -29.91 -8.00 -0.44
N LEU A 86 -29.85 -9.22 -0.98
CA LEU A 86 -31.03 -10.04 -1.24
C LEU A 86 -31.24 -11.04 -0.09
N PRO A 87 -32.26 -10.88 0.77
CA PRO A 87 -32.63 -11.92 1.72
C PRO A 87 -33.27 -13.09 0.98
N ASN A 88 -32.93 -14.32 1.36
CA ASN A 88 -33.70 -15.48 0.95
C ASN A 88 -35.13 -15.34 1.51
N SER A 89 -36.16 -15.75 0.76
CA SER A 89 -37.58 -15.64 1.14
C SER A 89 -38.01 -16.53 2.31
N ALA A 90 -37.05 -17.06 3.07
CA ALA A 90 -37.26 -17.83 4.29
C ALA A 90 -37.51 -16.88 5.47
N SER A 91 -38.30 -17.33 6.44
CA SER A 91 -38.53 -16.56 7.66
C SER A 91 -37.25 -16.43 8.48
N ILE A 92 -37.09 -15.31 9.21
CA ILE A 92 -35.88 -14.95 9.97
C ILE A 92 -35.47 -16.03 10.99
N ASN A 93 -36.42 -16.83 11.47
CA ASN A 93 -36.20 -17.90 12.46
C ASN A 93 -35.91 -19.28 11.85
N ASP A 94 -35.91 -19.38 10.52
CA ASP A 94 -35.63 -20.65 9.84
C ASP A 94 -34.11 -20.84 9.68
N ARG A 95 -33.63 -22.08 9.90
CA ARG A 95 -32.22 -22.46 9.70
C ARG A 95 -31.77 -22.31 8.25
N ALA A 96 -32.72 -22.22 7.31
CA ALA A 96 -32.49 -21.97 5.90
C ALA A 96 -32.36 -20.48 5.52
N PHE A 97 -32.47 -19.55 6.48
CA PHE A 97 -32.26 -18.12 6.22
C PHE A 97 -30.81 -17.87 5.80
N LYS A 98 -30.63 -17.44 4.55
CA LYS A 98 -29.34 -17.07 3.96
C LYS A 98 -29.49 -15.68 3.37
N ILE A 99 -28.49 -14.84 3.59
CA ILE A 99 -28.40 -13.53 2.94
C ILE A 99 -27.47 -13.69 1.74
N GLN A 100 -27.97 -13.40 0.55
CA GLN A 100 -27.16 -13.33 -0.66
C GLN A 100 -26.72 -11.87 -0.86
N LEU A 101 -25.42 -11.69 -1.12
CA LEU A 101 -24.81 -10.38 -1.34
C LEU A 101 -24.42 -10.31 -2.80
N ASP A 102 -25.09 -9.44 -3.56
CA ASP A 102 -24.79 -9.26 -4.98
C ASP A 102 -23.71 -8.20 -5.17
N PHE A 103 -22.50 -8.65 -5.49
CA PHE A 103 -21.36 -7.76 -5.69
C PHE A 103 -21.29 -7.13 -7.09
N HIS A 104 -22.29 -7.35 -7.95
CA HIS A 104 -22.27 -6.92 -9.35
C HIS A 104 -22.05 -5.40 -9.50
N VAL A 105 -22.68 -4.60 -8.64
CA VAL A 105 -22.56 -3.12 -8.64
C VAL A 105 -21.15 -2.66 -8.31
N LEU A 106 -20.41 -3.43 -7.50
CA LEU A 106 -19.04 -3.08 -7.09
C LEU A 106 -17.97 -3.61 -8.06
N THR A 107 -18.28 -4.67 -8.82
CA THR A 107 -17.34 -5.29 -9.74
C THR A 107 -17.66 -4.93 -11.19
N PRO A 108 -16.95 -3.98 -11.81
CA PRO A 108 -17.10 -3.73 -13.23
C PRO A 108 -16.73 -4.98 -14.02
N ARG A 109 -17.34 -5.18 -15.19
CA ARG A 109 -17.16 -6.39 -15.99
C ARG A 109 -15.69 -6.53 -16.42
N GLY A 110 -14.93 -7.41 -15.75
CA GLY A 110 -13.53 -7.73 -16.06
C GLY A 110 -12.72 -8.19 -14.85
N PHE A 111 -11.80 -9.14 -15.04
CA PHE A 111 -10.96 -9.70 -13.96
C PHE A 111 -9.98 -8.67 -13.36
N GLU A 112 -9.53 -7.69 -14.13
CA GLU A 112 -8.50 -6.72 -13.71
C GLU A 112 -9.04 -5.58 -12.83
N ASN A 113 -10.34 -5.25 -12.96
CA ASN A 113 -10.92 -4.02 -12.40
C ASN A 113 -11.86 -4.29 -11.23
N GLN A 114 -11.82 -5.47 -10.60
CA GLN A 114 -12.71 -5.81 -9.48
C GLN A 114 -12.63 -4.84 -8.29
N MET A 115 -11.52 -4.10 -8.16
CA MET A 115 -11.33 -3.07 -7.13
C MET A 115 -11.47 -1.64 -7.65
N ALA A 116 -11.75 -1.46 -8.94
CA ALA A 116 -11.75 -0.15 -9.57
C ALA A 116 -12.80 0.78 -8.97
N VAL A 117 -14.03 0.29 -8.71
CA VAL A 117 -15.11 1.09 -8.10
C VAL A 117 -14.75 1.52 -6.69
N VAL A 118 -14.20 0.62 -5.86
CA VAL A 118 -13.77 0.96 -4.51
C VAL A 118 -12.56 1.90 -4.54
N THR A 119 -11.61 1.74 -5.47
CA THR A 119 -10.50 2.69 -5.61
C THR A 119 -10.96 4.06 -6.11
N ALA A 120 -11.97 4.11 -6.97
CA ALA A 120 -12.62 5.34 -7.42
C ALA A 120 -13.35 6.01 -6.25
N LEU A 121 -14.05 5.23 -5.44
CA LEU A 121 -14.69 5.71 -4.21
C LEU A 121 -13.65 6.29 -3.23
N ILE A 122 -12.52 5.63 -3.02
CA ILE A 122 -11.43 6.11 -2.16
C ILE A 122 -10.82 7.40 -2.71
N SER A 123 -10.72 7.56 -4.04
CA SER A 123 -10.18 8.78 -4.63
C SER A 123 -11.15 9.96 -4.61
N GLY A 124 -12.46 9.70 -4.65
CA GLY A 124 -13.49 10.72 -4.77
C GLY A 124 -14.15 11.17 -3.48
N ALA A 125 -14.22 10.29 -2.47
CA ALA A 125 -14.92 10.55 -1.23
C ALA A 125 -14.05 11.31 -0.24
N SER A 126 -14.66 12.18 0.57
CA SER A 126 -13.97 12.72 1.75
C SER A 126 -13.79 11.64 2.82
N ASP A 127 -12.79 11.78 3.69
CA ASP A 127 -12.47 10.78 4.73
C ASP A 127 -13.69 10.42 5.60
N ILE A 128 -14.55 11.41 5.90
CA ILE A 128 -15.77 11.22 6.67
C ILE A 128 -16.79 10.38 5.90
N GLN A 129 -17.04 10.72 4.63
CA GLN A 129 -17.98 9.98 3.77
C GLN A 129 -17.51 8.54 3.55
N LEU A 130 -16.21 8.37 3.34
CA LEU A 130 -15.58 7.08 3.12
C LEU A 130 -15.73 6.18 4.35
N ASN A 131 -15.50 6.70 5.57
CA ASN A 131 -15.65 5.94 6.80
C ASN A 131 -17.09 5.46 7.02
N ILE A 132 -18.09 6.31 6.74
CA ILE A 132 -19.51 5.94 6.85
C ILE A 132 -19.84 4.84 5.84
N LEU A 133 -19.37 4.98 4.60
CA LEU A 133 -19.68 4.04 3.53
C LEU A 133 -18.95 2.69 3.69
N LEU A 134 -17.71 2.69 4.21
CA LEU A 134 -16.94 1.47 4.51
C LEU A 134 -17.57 0.62 5.62
N GLN A 135 -18.34 1.23 6.52
CA GLN A 135 -19.09 0.51 7.56
C GLN A 135 -20.31 -0.24 6.99
N HIS A 136 -20.70 0.03 5.75
CA HIS A 136 -21.80 -0.68 5.11
C HIS A 136 -21.51 -2.19 5.01
N PRO A 137 -22.44 -3.07 5.41
CA PRO A 137 -22.20 -4.52 5.52
C PRO A 137 -21.71 -5.15 4.21
N LEU A 138 -22.19 -4.68 3.06
CA LEU A 138 -21.78 -5.18 1.74
C LEU A 138 -20.32 -4.82 1.42
N LEU A 139 -19.92 -3.56 1.60
CA LEU A 139 -18.53 -3.12 1.38
C LEU A 139 -17.58 -3.77 2.38
N GLN A 140 -18.02 -3.88 3.64
CA GLN A 140 -17.25 -4.55 4.69
C GLN A 140 -17.07 -6.05 4.37
N ALA A 141 -18.11 -6.74 3.90
CA ALA A 141 -18.03 -8.14 3.46
C ALA A 141 -17.14 -8.29 2.22
N PHE A 142 -17.31 -7.42 1.22
CA PHE A 142 -16.49 -7.41 0.01
C PHE A 142 -15.00 -7.25 0.33
N LEU A 143 -14.64 -6.27 1.15
CA LEU A 143 -13.26 -6.03 1.56
C LEU A 143 -12.69 -7.19 2.37
N ARG A 144 -13.49 -7.80 3.26
CA ARG A 144 -13.07 -9.00 4.00
C ARG A 144 -12.83 -10.19 3.10
N LEU A 145 -13.70 -10.44 2.12
CA LEU A 145 -13.52 -11.53 1.14
C LEU A 145 -12.26 -11.31 0.30
N LYS A 146 -12.05 -10.07 -0.17
CA LYS A 146 -10.86 -9.72 -0.95
C LYS A 146 -9.59 -9.85 -0.11
N TRP A 147 -9.60 -9.38 1.13
CA TRP A 147 -8.49 -9.58 2.06
C TRP A 147 -8.21 -11.06 2.31
N ASN A 148 -9.25 -11.87 2.52
CA ASN A 148 -9.11 -13.31 2.74
C ASN A 148 -8.49 -14.04 1.55
N SER A 149 -8.76 -13.56 0.33
CA SER A 149 -8.09 -14.07 -0.87
C SER A 149 -6.61 -13.66 -0.94
N MET A 150 -6.29 -12.42 -0.54
CA MET A 150 -4.92 -11.88 -0.62
C MET A 150 -4.04 -12.25 0.58
N ARG A 151 -4.62 -12.75 1.68
CA ARG A 151 -3.90 -13.05 2.92
C ARG A 151 -2.76 -14.05 2.73
N ILE A 152 -2.93 -15.03 1.83
CA ILE A 152 -1.93 -16.08 1.61
C ILE A 152 -0.66 -15.47 1.01
N ILE A 153 -0.81 -14.58 0.02
CA ILE A 153 0.29 -13.85 -0.59
C ILE A 153 0.99 -12.96 0.46
N PHE A 154 0.22 -12.28 1.31
CA PHE A 154 0.77 -11.45 2.38
C PHE A 154 1.57 -12.26 3.41
N PHE A 155 1.06 -13.40 3.88
CA PHE A 155 1.78 -14.25 4.83
C PHE A 155 3.03 -14.88 4.20
N LEU A 156 2.97 -15.29 2.93
CA LEU A 156 4.14 -15.76 2.19
C LEU A 156 5.21 -14.65 2.14
N LEU A 157 4.83 -13.42 1.77
CA LEU A 157 5.71 -12.26 1.76
C LEU A 157 6.34 -12.01 3.13
N LEU A 158 5.54 -12.07 4.21
CA LEU A 158 6.02 -11.88 5.57
C LEU A 158 7.06 -12.94 5.97
N ILE A 159 6.79 -14.22 5.69
CA ILE A 159 7.72 -15.32 5.98
C ILE A 159 9.04 -15.13 5.22
N LEU A 160 8.99 -14.72 3.96
CA LEU A 160 10.20 -14.43 3.18
C LEU A 160 11.04 -13.32 3.81
N HIS A 161 10.44 -12.22 4.27
CA HIS A 161 11.18 -11.12 4.89
C HIS A 161 11.74 -11.50 6.26
N VAL A 162 10.98 -12.24 7.08
CA VAL A 162 11.50 -12.79 8.34
C VAL A 162 12.69 -13.71 8.08
N SER A 163 12.63 -14.55 7.04
CA SER A 163 13.76 -15.43 6.68
C SER A 163 15.01 -14.65 6.25
N PHE A 164 14.83 -13.54 5.53
CA PHE A 164 15.91 -12.65 5.12
C PHE A 164 16.56 -11.93 6.32
N VAL A 165 15.75 -11.32 7.19
CA VAL A 165 16.25 -10.66 8.41
C VAL A 165 16.99 -11.66 9.30
N GLY A 166 16.47 -12.88 9.44
CA GLY A 166 17.13 -13.96 10.17
C GLY A 166 18.46 -14.36 9.53
N SER A 167 18.51 -14.49 8.21
CA SER A 167 19.73 -14.87 7.47
C SER A 167 20.82 -13.81 7.57
N ILE A 168 20.49 -12.52 7.45
CA ILE A 168 21.45 -11.43 7.65
C ILE A 168 21.96 -11.41 9.09
N SER A 169 21.04 -11.49 10.06
CA SER A 169 21.40 -11.46 11.48
C SER A 169 22.32 -12.63 11.85
N TYR A 170 22.05 -13.81 11.30
CA TYR A 170 22.89 -15.00 11.41
C TYR A 170 24.27 -14.76 10.79
N HIS A 171 24.35 -14.24 9.56
CA HIS A 171 25.62 -13.97 8.89
C HIS A 171 26.55 -13.03 9.69
N ILE A 172 26.00 -11.92 10.21
CA ILE A 172 26.78 -10.94 10.96
C ILE A 172 27.32 -11.53 12.26
N LEU A 173 26.52 -12.32 12.98
CA LEU A 173 26.95 -12.97 14.21
C LEU A 173 28.16 -13.88 14.00
N TYR A 174 28.13 -14.74 12.98
CA TYR A 174 29.24 -15.66 12.69
C TYR A 174 30.47 -14.93 12.14
N ARG A 175 30.28 -13.84 11.38
CA ARG A 175 31.38 -13.01 10.91
C ARG A 175 32.13 -12.35 12.08
N VAL A 176 31.39 -11.80 13.05
CA VAL A 176 31.96 -11.23 14.28
C VAL A 176 32.69 -12.31 15.08
N LYS A 177 32.06 -13.48 15.27
CA LYS A 177 32.68 -14.60 15.99
C LYS A 177 34.00 -15.07 15.34
N SER A 178 34.06 -15.10 14.00
CA SER A 178 35.29 -15.49 13.29
C SER A 178 36.47 -14.56 13.56
N LYS A 179 36.21 -13.27 13.80
CA LYS A 179 37.25 -12.27 14.11
C LYS A 179 37.77 -12.39 15.54
N GLU A 180 36.93 -12.84 16.47
CA GLU A 180 37.25 -12.96 17.89
C GLU A 180 37.95 -14.30 18.23
N SER A 181 37.60 -15.38 17.52
CA SER A 181 38.16 -16.71 17.77
C SER A 181 39.69 -16.74 17.57
N LEU A 182 40.45 -16.99 18.65
CA LEU A 182 41.92 -17.03 18.63
C LEU A 182 42.48 -18.45 18.36
N GLU A 183 41.70 -19.49 18.68
CA GLU A 183 42.13 -20.89 18.68
C GLU A 183 41.91 -21.57 17.30
N LYS A 184 42.91 -22.31 16.78
CA LYS A 184 42.88 -22.89 15.42
C LYS A 184 41.73 -23.88 15.18
N VAL A 185 41.36 -24.67 16.19
CA VAL A 185 40.27 -25.66 16.09
C VAL A 185 38.92 -24.95 16.03
N GLU A 186 38.75 -23.88 16.81
CA GLU A 186 37.54 -23.06 16.79
C GLU A 186 37.40 -22.30 15.46
N LYS A 187 38.51 -21.79 14.91
CA LYS A 187 38.52 -21.12 13.60
C LYS A 187 37.99 -22.01 12.47
N ALA A 188 38.44 -23.26 12.37
CA ALA A 188 37.99 -24.18 11.33
C ALA A 188 36.49 -24.49 11.42
N GLN A 189 35.96 -24.64 12.64
CA GLN A 189 34.52 -24.82 12.85
C GLN A 189 33.72 -23.57 12.47
N VAL A 190 34.24 -22.38 12.80
CA VAL A 190 33.57 -21.11 12.49
C VAL A 190 33.61 -20.79 10.99
N GLU A 191 34.69 -21.10 10.28
CA GLU A 191 34.81 -20.92 8.81
C GLU A 191 33.73 -21.70 8.05
N VAL A 192 33.44 -22.94 8.46
CA VAL A 192 32.35 -23.74 7.87
C VAL A 192 31.00 -23.06 8.08
N HIS A 193 30.73 -22.54 9.28
CA HIS A 193 29.48 -21.84 9.57
C HIS A 193 29.37 -20.51 8.81
N VAL A 194 30.49 -19.81 8.57
CA VAL A 194 30.52 -18.60 7.76
C VAL A 194 30.12 -18.90 6.32
N GLU A 195 30.66 -19.96 5.70
CA GLU A 195 30.29 -20.35 4.33
C GLU A 195 28.81 -20.79 4.24
N ILE A 196 28.30 -21.51 5.24
CA ILE A 196 26.87 -21.86 5.32
C ILE A 196 26.02 -20.58 5.41
N SER A 197 26.40 -19.63 6.27
CA SER A 197 25.68 -18.37 6.44
C SER A 197 25.65 -17.55 5.15
N ARG A 198 26.75 -17.56 4.38
CA ARG A 198 26.88 -16.86 3.10
C ARG A 198 25.94 -17.44 2.05
N ARG A 199 25.89 -18.77 1.93
CA ARG A 199 24.97 -19.46 1.02
C ARG A 199 23.51 -19.22 1.39
N LEU A 200 23.19 -19.29 2.69
CA LEU A 200 21.85 -19.01 3.19
C LEU A 200 21.42 -17.58 2.84
N LEU A 201 22.28 -16.58 3.10
CA LEU A 201 22.03 -15.19 2.75
C LEU A 201 21.78 -15.03 1.24
N LEU A 202 22.64 -15.61 0.39
CA LEU A 202 22.50 -15.53 -1.07
C LEU A 202 21.18 -16.15 -1.56
N THR A 203 20.75 -17.28 -1.00
CA THR A 203 19.44 -17.86 -1.34
C THR A 203 18.29 -16.92 -0.97
N SER A 204 18.32 -16.30 0.22
CA SER A 204 17.28 -15.36 0.65
C SER A 204 17.22 -14.10 -0.22
N VAL A 205 18.38 -13.59 -0.67
CA VAL A 205 18.48 -12.44 -1.58
C VAL A 205 17.90 -12.77 -2.96
N ILE A 206 18.19 -13.96 -3.50
CA ILE A 206 17.62 -14.39 -4.78
C ILE A 206 16.09 -14.49 -4.70
N VAL A 207 15.55 -15.04 -3.61
CA VAL A 207 14.10 -15.14 -3.41
C VAL A 207 13.45 -13.75 -3.32
N LEU A 208 14.07 -12.81 -2.60
CA LEU A 208 13.60 -11.41 -2.56
C LEU A 208 13.67 -10.74 -3.93
N LEU A 209 14.73 -10.97 -4.70
CA LEU A 209 14.87 -10.45 -6.06
C LEU A 209 13.74 -10.96 -6.96
N ILE A 210 13.43 -12.25 -6.93
CA ILE A 210 12.32 -12.84 -7.69
C ILE A 210 11.00 -12.17 -7.30
N ASN A 211 10.76 -11.97 -6.01
CA ASN A 211 9.55 -11.29 -5.53
C ASN A 211 9.45 -9.85 -6.05
N VAL A 212 10.54 -9.07 -6.02
CA VAL A 212 10.56 -7.70 -6.58
C VAL A 212 10.34 -7.71 -8.09
N LEU A 213 10.93 -8.66 -8.82
CA LEU A 213 10.72 -8.82 -10.26
C LEU A 213 9.28 -9.19 -10.59
N CYS A 214 8.65 -10.09 -9.83
CA CYS A 214 7.23 -10.41 -9.98
C CYS A 214 6.35 -9.17 -9.76
N GLN A 215 6.63 -8.36 -8.73
CA GLN A 215 5.87 -7.14 -8.47
C GLN A 215 6.03 -6.11 -9.60
N LEU A 216 7.25 -5.95 -10.11
CA LEU A 216 7.55 -5.07 -11.23
C LEU A 216 6.88 -5.56 -12.54
N ALA A 217 6.82 -6.88 -12.76
CA ALA A 217 6.18 -7.47 -13.93
C ALA A 217 4.64 -7.31 -13.91
N ILE A 218 3.99 -7.49 -12.76
CA ILE A 218 2.54 -7.43 -12.66
C ILE A 218 2.02 -5.98 -12.69
N VAL A 219 2.67 -5.03 -12.01
CA VAL A 219 2.22 -3.62 -11.98
C VAL A 219 3.38 -2.62 -11.99
N PRO A 220 4.06 -2.40 -13.13
CA PRO A 220 5.32 -1.65 -13.18
C PRO A 220 5.19 -0.20 -12.72
N LYS A 221 4.14 0.50 -13.17
CA LYS A 221 3.94 1.93 -12.86
C LYS A 221 3.58 2.20 -11.40
N ARG A 222 2.85 1.29 -10.75
CA ARG A 222 2.47 1.42 -9.34
C ARG A 222 3.61 0.96 -8.43
N SER A 223 4.32 -0.09 -8.82
CA SER A 223 5.46 -0.66 -8.11
C SER A 223 6.59 0.35 -7.93
N LEU A 224 6.93 1.14 -8.96
CA LEU A 224 8.00 2.15 -8.88
C LEU A 224 7.68 3.35 -7.98
N ARG A 225 6.40 3.59 -7.66
CA ARG A 225 5.98 4.69 -6.78
C ARG A 225 5.93 4.28 -5.31
N GLN A 226 5.93 2.99 -5.02
CA GLN A 226 5.91 2.49 -3.65
C GLN A 226 7.30 2.58 -3.03
N LEU A 227 7.42 3.12 -1.81
CA LEU A 227 8.71 3.22 -1.13
C LEU A 227 9.28 1.85 -0.73
N GLU A 228 8.41 0.87 -0.48
CA GLU A 228 8.79 -0.50 -0.11
C GLU A 228 9.70 -1.13 -1.18
N THR A 229 9.36 -1.04 -2.46
CA THR A 229 10.16 -1.64 -3.54
C THR A 229 11.56 -1.02 -3.61
N TRP A 230 11.69 0.28 -3.36
CA TRP A 230 12.99 0.95 -3.27
C TRP A 230 13.80 0.49 -2.05
N LEU A 231 13.17 0.33 -0.89
CA LEU A 231 13.84 -0.21 0.31
C LEU A 231 14.35 -1.63 0.07
N ASN A 232 13.52 -2.51 -0.51
CA ASN A 232 13.91 -3.88 -0.85
C ASN A 232 15.09 -3.92 -1.83
N LEU A 233 15.09 -3.05 -2.85
CA LEU A 233 16.20 -2.94 -3.80
C LEU A 233 17.50 -2.48 -3.12
N VAL A 234 17.43 -1.51 -2.22
CA VAL A 234 18.60 -1.05 -1.45
C VAL A 234 19.11 -2.18 -0.55
N CYS A 235 18.23 -2.91 0.15
CA CYS A 235 18.59 -4.09 0.93
C CYS A 235 19.29 -5.17 0.08
N ILE A 236 18.78 -5.46 -1.12
CA ILE A 236 19.38 -6.41 -2.06
C ILE A 236 20.77 -5.95 -2.51
N ILE A 237 20.93 -4.67 -2.88
CA ILE A 237 22.22 -4.13 -3.32
C ILE A 237 23.26 -4.18 -2.19
N LEU A 238 22.87 -3.78 -0.98
CA LEU A 238 23.75 -3.84 0.19
C LEU A 238 24.13 -5.29 0.55
N ALA A 239 23.17 -6.22 0.53
CA ALA A 239 23.43 -7.63 0.83
C ALA A 239 24.27 -8.34 -0.25
N LEU A 240 24.09 -8.01 -1.54
CA LEU A 240 24.97 -8.51 -2.60
C LEU A 240 26.38 -7.93 -2.45
N GLY A 241 26.49 -6.65 -2.09
CA GLY A 241 27.76 -5.99 -1.82
C GLY A 241 28.56 -6.68 -0.72
N THR A 242 27.91 -7.08 0.39
CA THR A 242 28.60 -7.80 1.48
C THR A 242 29.06 -9.19 1.07
N VAL A 243 28.26 -9.93 0.30
CA VAL A 243 28.61 -11.28 -0.17
C VAL A 243 29.76 -11.26 -1.19
N LEU A 244 29.70 -10.38 -2.20
CA LEU A 244 30.73 -10.28 -3.23
C LEU A 244 32.07 -9.81 -2.65
N TRP A 245 32.04 -8.89 -1.69
CA TRP A 245 33.26 -8.40 -1.05
C TRP A 245 33.90 -9.46 -0.15
N GLY A 246 33.10 -10.37 0.44
CA GLY A 246 33.60 -11.50 1.21
C GLY A 246 34.52 -12.42 0.40
N GLU A 247 34.26 -12.59 -0.89
CA GLU A 247 35.04 -13.47 -1.79
C GLU A 247 36.32 -12.80 -2.30
N SER A 248 36.31 -11.48 -2.46
CA SER A 248 37.47 -10.71 -2.94
C SER A 248 38.60 -10.59 -1.92
N ASN A 249 38.33 -10.77 -0.63
CA ASN A 249 39.28 -10.46 0.44
C ASN A 249 40.09 -11.67 0.96
N ASP A 250 39.91 -12.87 0.39
CA ASP A 250 40.81 -14.01 0.64
C ASP A 250 42.25 -13.74 0.15
N THR A 251 42.45 -12.68 -0.63
CA THR A 251 43.77 -12.19 -1.05
C THR A 251 44.22 -10.95 -0.26
N GLY A 252 44.53 -11.12 1.02
CA GLY A 252 45.64 -10.41 1.69
C GLY A 252 45.67 -8.88 1.80
N GLN A 253 44.53 -8.16 1.81
CA GLN A 253 44.49 -6.72 2.11
C GLN A 253 43.41 -6.38 3.16
N THR A 254 43.72 -6.47 4.46
CA THR A 254 42.66 -6.47 5.50
C THR A 254 42.99 -5.64 6.75
N LEU A 255 42.66 -4.34 6.73
CA LEU A 255 42.40 -3.55 7.95
C LEU A 255 41.51 -2.32 7.71
N MET A 256 41.79 -1.56 6.64
CA MET A 256 40.95 -0.41 6.22
C MET A 256 39.63 -0.85 5.57
N ALA A 257 39.64 -1.87 4.71
CA ALA A 257 38.42 -2.38 4.08
C ALA A 257 37.42 -2.97 5.10
N THR A 258 37.90 -3.50 6.23
CA THR A 258 37.06 -4.19 7.22
C THR A 258 36.15 -3.27 8.03
N SER A 259 36.49 -2.00 8.23
CA SER A 259 35.66 -1.07 9.02
C SER A 259 34.42 -0.62 8.24
N TRP A 260 34.62 -0.21 6.98
CA TRP A 260 33.52 0.21 6.10
C TRP A 260 32.49 -0.89 5.88
N ILE A 261 32.92 -2.14 5.78
CA ILE A 261 31.99 -3.28 5.60
C ILE A 261 31.14 -3.52 6.86
N LEU A 262 31.70 -3.35 8.06
CA LEU A 262 30.91 -3.47 9.29
C LEU A 262 29.86 -2.35 9.38
N HIS A 263 30.18 -1.15 8.89
CA HIS A 263 29.23 -0.04 8.80
C HIS A 263 28.12 -0.32 7.76
N THR A 264 28.45 -0.94 6.62
CA THR A 264 27.40 -1.30 5.64
C THR A 264 26.51 -2.44 6.14
N GLU A 265 27.06 -3.42 6.86
CA GLU A 265 26.30 -4.50 7.50
C GLU A 265 25.35 -3.99 8.59
N SER A 266 25.76 -3.01 9.40
CA SER A 266 24.89 -2.43 10.43
C SER A 266 23.72 -1.64 9.81
N ILE A 267 23.99 -0.88 8.74
CA ILE A 267 22.95 -0.20 7.96
C ILE A 267 21.98 -1.21 7.34
N LEU A 268 22.51 -2.30 6.76
CA LEU A 268 21.70 -3.35 6.15
C LEU A 268 20.75 -4.01 7.15
N VAL A 269 21.23 -4.40 8.33
CA VAL A 269 20.38 -4.98 9.39
C VAL A 269 19.29 -4.01 9.78
N LEU A 270 19.64 -2.76 10.05
CA LEU A 270 18.68 -1.74 10.46
C LEU A 270 17.62 -1.55 9.38
N LEU A 271 18.01 -1.45 8.10
CA LEU A 271 17.08 -1.29 6.99
C LEU A 271 16.15 -2.50 6.84
N ALA A 272 16.68 -3.72 6.99
CA ALA A 272 15.90 -4.95 6.92
C ALA A 272 14.87 -5.07 8.07
N TRP A 273 15.22 -4.64 9.28
CA TRP A 273 14.28 -4.58 10.40
C TRP A 273 13.20 -3.51 10.20
N VAL A 274 13.56 -2.34 9.65
CA VAL A 274 12.59 -1.29 9.30
C VAL A 274 11.61 -1.79 8.24
N GLU A 275 12.09 -2.48 7.22
CA GLU A 275 11.26 -3.11 6.19
C GLU A 275 10.26 -4.12 6.79
N LEU A 276 10.74 -4.98 7.71
CA LEU A 276 9.88 -5.92 8.44
C LEU A 276 8.79 -5.19 9.25
N MET A 277 9.15 -4.10 9.93
CA MET A 277 8.19 -3.29 10.69
C MET A 277 7.13 -2.63 9.80
N LEU A 278 7.51 -2.14 8.61
CA LEU A 278 6.57 -1.58 7.64
C LEU A 278 5.59 -2.64 7.12
N LEU A 279 6.07 -3.86 6.85
CA LEU A 279 5.22 -4.98 6.44
C LEU A 279 4.24 -5.39 7.54
N ILE A 280 4.69 -5.45 8.80
CA ILE A 280 3.83 -5.71 9.97
C ILE A 280 2.73 -4.64 10.09
N GLY A 281 3.05 -3.38 9.79
CA GLY A 281 2.10 -2.27 9.81
C GLY A 281 0.95 -2.39 8.81
N ARG A 282 1.06 -3.24 7.79
CA ARG A 282 -0.03 -3.49 6.82
C ARG A 282 -1.02 -4.55 7.27
N PHE A 283 -0.73 -5.25 8.36
CA PHE A 283 -1.63 -6.26 8.91
C PHE A 283 -2.78 -5.59 9.67
N SER A 284 -4.03 -5.94 9.34
CA SER A 284 -5.23 -5.29 9.90
C SER A 284 -5.29 -5.24 11.42
N SER A 285 -4.69 -6.20 12.14
CA SER A 285 -4.71 -6.22 13.61
C SER A 285 -3.56 -5.43 14.23
N TRP A 286 -2.44 -5.28 13.51
CA TRP A 286 -1.20 -4.70 14.04
C TRP A 286 -0.87 -3.32 13.46
N GLY A 287 -1.56 -2.92 12.38
CA GLY A 287 -1.33 -1.65 11.72
C GLY A 287 -1.58 -0.43 12.60
N TYR A 288 -2.54 -0.52 13.53
CA TYR A 288 -2.77 0.52 14.53
C TYR A 288 -1.53 0.76 15.41
N TYR A 289 -0.86 -0.30 15.88
CA TYR A 289 0.36 -0.17 16.68
C TYR A 289 1.51 0.44 15.87
N ALA A 290 1.66 0.00 14.61
CA ALA A 290 2.67 0.57 13.71
C ALA A 290 2.40 2.07 13.43
N LEU A 291 1.13 2.46 13.29
CA LEU A 291 0.74 3.86 13.11
C LEU A 291 1.05 4.70 14.35
N MET A 292 0.69 4.21 15.55
CA MET A 292 1.05 4.88 16.80
C MET A 292 2.56 5.05 16.94
N PHE A 293 3.33 3.99 16.64
CA PHE A 293 4.78 4.04 16.66
C PHE A 293 5.34 5.06 15.67
N TYR A 294 4.81 5.11 14.44
CA TYR A 294 5.20 6.11 13.45
C TYR A 294 4.92 7.54 13.93
N THR A 295 3.77 7.80 14.55
CA THR A 295 3.45 9.11 15.12
C THR A 295 4.43 9.51 16.21
N VAL A 296 4.77 8.59 17.11
CA VAL A 296 5.76 8.82 18.17
C VAL A 296 7.14 9.06 17.57
N LEU A 297 7.60 8.21 16.64
CA LEU A 297 8.88 8.34 15.97
C LEU A 297 9.01 9.69 15.26
N ARG A 298 7.96 10.13 14.55
CA ARG A 298 7.93 11.43 13.87
C ARG A 298 8.10 12.59 14.85
N ASN A 299 7.45 12.52 16.00
CA ASN A 299 7.58 13.56 17.02
C ASN A 299 9.00 13.57 17.60
N VAL A 300 9.56 12.41 17.94
CA VAL A 300 10.94 12.30 18.45
C VAL A 300 11.95 12.85 17.44
N VAL A 301 11.81 12.50 16.16
CA VAL A 301 12.68 13.01 15.10
C VAL A 301 12.56 14.52 14.99
N LYS A 302 11.34 15.06 14.99
CA LYS A 302 11.09 16.51 14.93
C LYS A 302 11.78 17.25 16.10
N GLU A 303 11.61 16.76 17.32
CA GLU A 303 12.25 17.34 18.51
C GLU A 303 13.79 17.25 18.44
N SER A 304 14.33 16.11 18.00
CA SER A 304 15.79 15.95 17.85
C SER A 304 16.42 16.93 16.85
N PHE A 305 15.71 17.22 15.74
CA PHE A 305 16.15 18.22 14.76
C PHE A 305 16.05 19.65 15.30
N ALA A 306 14.99 19.95 16.07
CA ALA A 306 14.84 21.25 16.72
C ALA A 306 16.00 21.50 17.70
N GLN A 307 16.28 20.54 18.57
CA GLN A 307 17.36 20.64 19.54
C GLN A 307 18.74 20.72 18.89
N SER A 308 18.98 19.98 17.80
CA SER A 308 20.23 20.09 17.04
C SER A 308 20.43 21.48 16.42
N LYS A 309 19.34 22.11 15.98
CA LYS A 309 19.38 23.46 15.41
C LYS A 309 19.63 24.51 16.49
N ASP A 310 18.98 24.38 17.64
CA ASP A 310 19.16 25.32 18.75
C ASP A 310 20.58 25.26 19.31
N ASN A 311 21.14 24.05 19.45
CA ASN A 311 22.53 23.88 19.88
C ASN A 311 23.52 24.52 18.89
N THR A 312 23.39 24.27 17.58
CA THR A 312 24.30 24.87 16.58
C THR A 312 24.18 26.40 16.53
N THR A 313 22.99 26.95 16.76
CA THR A 313 22.79 28.41 16.82
C THR A 313 23.46 29.01 18.05
N SER A 314 23.32 28.37 19.22
CA SER A 314 23.98 28.77 20.46
C SER A 314 25.51 28.68 20.40
N TYR A 315 26.07 27.62 19.79
CA TYR A 315 27.51 27.50 19.60
C TYR A 315 28.07 28.60 18.69
N ASN A 316 27.37 28.92 17.60
CA ASN A 316 27.80 29.98 16.67
C ASN A 316 27.72 31.37 17.33
N GLU A 317 26.68 31.67 18.12
CA GLU A 317 26.58 32.94 18.85
C GLU A 317 27.69 33.08 19.91
N ASN A 318 27.96 32.03 20.69
CA ASN A 318 29.03 32.04 21.68
C ASN A 318 30.42 32.18 21.04
N PHE A 319 30.65 31.56 19.88
CA PHE A 319 31.89 31.71 19.13
C PHE A 319 32.06 33.14 18.58
N CYS A 320 31.01 33.75 18.02
CA CYS A 320 31.02 35.14 17.57
C CYS A 320 31.29 36.12 18.72
N LEU A 321 30.72 35.89 19.90
CA LEU A 321 30.95 36.71 21.09
C LEU A 321 32.40 36.60 21.60
N GLN A 322 33.00 35.40 21.57
CA GLN A 322 34.41 35.22 21.94
C GLN A 322 35.39 35.85 20.94
N VAL A 323 35.11 35.77 19.64
CA VAL A 323 35.94 36.40 18.60
C VAL A 323 35.83 37.93 18.67
N SER A 324 34.65 38.47 18.96
CA SER A 324 34.46 39.92 19.14
C SER A 324 35.07 40.45 20.44
N ALA A 325 35.31 39.61 21.44
CA ALA A 325 35.96 40.00 22.70
C ALA A 325 37.50 39.97 22.61
N HIS A 326 38.07 39.36 21.55
CA HIS A 326 39.51 39.21 21.37
C HIS A 326 40.12 40.18 20.35
N ASN A 327 39.29 40.93 19.60
CA ASN A 327 39.67 42.06 18.74
C ASN A 327 39.40 43.39 19.45
#